data_AF-A0A7J5JA21-F1
#
_entry.id   AF-A0A7J5JA21-F1
#
_cell.length_a   1.000
_cell.length_b   1.000
_cell.length_c   1.000
_cell.angle_alpha   90.00
_cell.angle_beta   90.00
_cell.angle_gamma   90.00
#
_symmetry.space_group_name_H-M   'P 1'
#
loop_
_entity.id
_entity.type
_entity.pdbx_description
1 polymer ?
#
loop_
_entity_poly.entity_id
_entity_poly.type
_entity_poly.pdbx_seq_one_letter_code
_entity_poly.pdbx_strand_id
1 'polypeptide(L)'
;ADTLPVLKGLNFDEKDAFIIETTPRNDSICYWIKDSLVYQMDTLEVQLDYLYTDTLNRLVPKTDTIYLANKLTREQREKLQKKANEEKEKERKKREKKGDTIRVEPTKFLTMNVDAPSAFDIYRNIYLSFEEPVASIDTAAIHMEVKVDSVWQPAPFFFMADSLMPRQYQILADWQPEQEYQLTIDSLAFIGVYGLHTDKVQQTVKVKKMDEYGTILLNIKGAAPHAVAELLDANGNVLRQQPVTEEGTADFYFLNPGTKYYIRLFNDHNNNGVWDTGDYDKKIQPEEVFYFPKVWEMKANFEFEENWDVNAIPIDKQKLDEIKKQKPEETKKVQDRNKERARKLGR
;
A
#
# COMPACT_ATOMS: atom_id res chain seq x y z
N ALA A 1 4.92 -15.56 -18.98
CA ALA A 1 5.63 -14.50 -18.24
C ALA A 1 5.68 -13.31 -19.16
N ASP A 2 4.74 -12.37 -18.99
CA ASP A 2 4.79 -11.12 -19.74
C ASP A 2 5.98 -10.32 -19.22
N THR A 3 6.99 -10.15 -20.07
CA THR A 3 8.13 -9.29 -19.79
C THR A 3 7.66 -7.85 -19.74
N LEU A 4 8.11 -7.08 -18.75
CA LEU A 4 7.86 -5.64 -18.69
C LEU A 4 8.33 -4.96 -19.98
N PRO A 5 7.65 -3.90 -20.43
CA PRO A 5 8.14 -3.07 -21.52
C PRO A 5 9.57 -2.58 -21.24
N VAL A 6 10.44 -2.65 -22.24
CA VAL A 6 11.83 -2.20 -22.13
C VAL A 6 11.94 -0.79 -22.68
N LEU A 7 12.47 0.14 -21.88
CA LEU A 7 12.78 1.50 -22.30
C LEU A 7 14.25 1.61 -22.69
N LYS A 8 14.50 2.25 -23.83
CA LYS A 8 15.84 2.63 -24.29
C LYS A 8 15.91 4.13 -24.58
N GLY A 9 16.87 4.81 -23.98
CA GLY A 9 17.08 6.24 -24.21
C GLY A 9 17.63 6.48 -25.61
N LEU A 10 17.03 7.42 -26.35
CA LEU A 10 17.54 7.86 -27.65
C LEU A 10 18.43 9.10 -27.52
N ASN A 11 18.11 9.97 -26.56
CA ASN A 11 18.83 11.22 -26.29
C ASN A 11 19.48 11.29 -24.89
N PHE A 12 19.49 10.19 -24.13
CA PHE A 12 20.18 10.02 -22.85
C PHE A 12 20.60 8.55 -22.66
N ASP A 13 21.52 8.29 -21.73
CA ASP A 13 21.95 6.92 -21.38
C ASP A 13 20.96 6.31 -20.36
N GLU A 14 20.25 5.25 -20.74
CA GLU A 14 19.25 4.62 -19.88
C GLU A 14 19.83 3.69 -18.80
N LYS A 15 21.08 3.22 -18.95
CA LYS A 15 21.58 2.03 -18.22
C LYS A 15 21.55 2.15 -16.70
N ASP A 16 21.66 3.36 -16.17
CA ASP A 16 21.54 3.65 -14.74
C ASP A 16 20.66 4.88 -14.46
N ALA A 17 19.90 5.33 -15.45
CA ALA A 17 19.09 6.54 -15.30
C ALA A 17 17.84 6.33 -14.44
N PHE A 18 17.36 5.10 -14.29
CA PHE A 18 16.03 4.83 -13.72
C PHE A 18 16.05 3.99 -12.44
N ILE A 19 15.10 4.27 -11.53
CA ILE A 19 14.57 3.31 -10.56
C ILE A 19 13.14 2.98 -10.97
N ILE A 20 12.84 1.70 -11.11
CA ILE A 20 11.55 1.22 -11.58
C ILE A 20 10.71 0.82 -10.36
N GLU A 21 9.47 1.30 -10.34
CA GLU A 21 8.48 0.93 -9.34
C GLU A 21 7.23 0.43 -10.06
N THR A 22 6.80 -0.77 -9.70
CA THR A 22 5.63 -1.43 -10.28
C THR A 22 4.53 -1.53 -9.25
N THR A 23 3.28 -1.39 -9.68
CA THR A 23 2.15 -1.68 -8.80
C THR A 23 2.08 -3.18 -8.49
N PRO A 24 1.47 -3.60 -7.36
CA PRO A 24 1.32 -5.02 -7.04
C PRO A 24 0.59 -5.85 -8.11
N ARG A 25 -0.29 -5.21 -8.90
CA ARG A 25 -0.99 -5.84 -10.03
C ARG A 25 -0.21 -5.78 -11.34
N ASN A 26 0.95 -5.14 -11.33
CA ASN A 26 1.79 -4.86 -12.48
C ASN A 26 1.02 -4.16 -13.63
N ASP A 27 0.06 -3.31 -13.27
CA ASP A 27 -0.80 -2.57 -14.20
C ASP A 27 -0.27 -1.16 -14.51
N SER A 28 0.61 -0.64 -13.66
CA SER A 28 1.23 0.67 -13.80
C SER A 28 2.72 0.58 -13.44
N ILE A 29 3.55 1.29 -14.20
CA ILE A 29 5.00 1.35 -14.00
C ILE A 29 5.38 2.83 -13.84
N CYS A 30 6.11 3.12 -12.77
CA CYS A 30 6.69 4.43 -12.49
C CYS A 30 8.21 4.37 -12.67
N TYR A 31 8.76 5.34 -13.40
CA TYR A 31 10.20 5.47 -13.63
C TYR A 31 10.71 6.72 -12.93
N TRP A 32 11.52 6.53 -11.90
CA TRP A 32 12.22 7.60 -11.20
C TRP A 32 13.55 7.90 -11.88
N ILE A 33 13.79 9.15 -12.27
CA ILE A 33 15.01 9.54 -12.99
C ILE A 33 16.06 9.97 -11.96
N LYS A 34 17.15 9.21 -11.83
CA LYS A 34 18.25 9.51 -10.90
C LYS A 34 19.16 10.64 -11.38
N ASP A 35 19.47 10.65 -12.68
CA ASP A 35 20.46 11.59 -13.22
C ASP A 35 19.88 13.00 -13.36
N SER A 36 20.52 13.95 -12.69
CA SER A 36 20.22 15.37 -12.75
C SER A 36 20.32 15.96 -14.15
N LEU A 37 21.21 15.45 -14.99
CA LEU A 37 21.33 15.91 -16.37
C LEU A 37 20.12 15.46 -17.20
N VAL A 38 19.59 14.27 -16.92
CA VAL A 38 18.45 13.69 -17.63
C VAL A 38 17.14 14.36 -17.23
N TYR A 39 16.80 14.48 -15.93
CA TYR A 39 15.52 15.11 -15.55
C TYR A 39 15.50 16.63 -15.80
N GLN A 40 16.66 17.27 -16.01
CA GLN A 40 16.71 18.66 -16.43
C GLN A 40 16.38 18.88 -17.90
N MET A 41 16.45 17.84 -18.74
CA MET A 41 16.04 17.91 -20.15
C MET A 41 14.56 18.29 -20.27
N ASP A 42 14.21 19.01 -21.33
CA ASP A 42 12.82 19.43 -21.57
C ASP A 42 12.00 18.30 -22.23
N THR A 43 12.63 17.38 -22.95
CA THR A 43 11.97 16.23 -23.57
C THR A 43 12.91 15.03 -23.58
N LEU A 44 12.43 13.91 -23.05
CA LEU A 44 13.10 12.63 -23.17
C LEU A 44 12.53 11.88 -24.36
N GLU A 45 13.42 11.44 -25.25
CA GLU A 45 13.07 10.61 -26.38
C GLU A 45 13.41 9.17 -26.03
N VAL A 46 12.39 8.32 -26.01
CA VAL A 46 12.52 6.95 -25.53
C VAL A 46 11.96 6.00 -26.57
N GLN A 47 12.71 4.96 -26.88
CA GLN A 47 12.22 3.80 -27.59
C GLN A 47 11.59 2.84 -26.58
N LEU A 48 10.34 2.45 -26.80
CA LEU A 48 9.59 1.50 -26.00
C LEU A 48 9.41 0.20 -26.78
N ASP A 49 9.99 -0.89 -26.27
CA ASP A 49 9.82 -2.23 -26.81
C ASP A 49 8.82 -3.00 -25.93
N TYR A 50 7.71 -3.48 -26.52
CA TYR A 50 6.65 -4.19 -25.80
C TYR A 50 5.95 -5.24 -26.67
N LEU A 51 5.19 -6.14 -26.05
CA LEU A 51 4.36 -7.09 -26.78
C LEU A 51 2.98 -6.48 -27.07
N TYR A 52 2.57 -6.52 -28.33
CA TYR A 52 1.25 -6.08 -28.78
C TYR A 52 0.44 -7.26 -29.31
N THR A 53 -0.86 -7.26 -29.00
CA THR A 53 -1.81 -8.26 -29.53
C THR A 53 -2.27 -7.85 -30.92
N ASP A 54 -1.86 -8.63 -31.93
CA ASP A 54 -2.26 -8.39 -33.32
C ASP A 54 -3.75 -8.72 -33.58
N THR A 55 -4.23 -8.47 -34.81
CA THR A 55 -5.62 -8.76 -35.22
C THR A 55 -5.97 -10.26 -35.19
N LEU A 56 -4.98 -11.14 -35.06
CA LEU A 56 -5.14 -12.59 -34.95
C LEU A 56 -4.98 -13.07 -33.50
N ASN A 57 -5.01 -12.14 -32.53
CA ASN A 57 -4.84 -12.39 -31.09
C ASN A 57 -3.50 -13.06 -30.75
N ARG A 58 -2.42 -12.73 -31.46
CA ARG A 58 -1.07 -13.20 -31.17
C ARG A 58 -0.24 -12.08 -30.58
N LEU A 59 0.57 -12.41 -29.56
CA LEU A 59 1.56 -11.50 -28.99
C LEU A 59 2.74 -11.38 -29.95
N VAL A 60 3.01 -10.17 -30.43
CA VAL A 60 4.11 -9.86 -31.36
C VAL A 60 4.93 -8.69 -30.77
N PRO A 61 6.27 -8.74 -30.81
CA PRO A 61 7.09 -7.62 -30.37
C PRO A 61 6.85 -6.39 -31.27
N LYS A 62 6.67 -5.23 -30.63
CA LYS A 62 6.50 -3.94 -31.25
C LYS A 62 7.42 -2.92 -30.60
N THR A 63 7.96 -2.04 -31.43
CA THR A 63 8.83 -0.93 -31.02
C THR A 63 8.16 0.37 -31.42
N ASP A 64 7.91 1.24 -30.44
CA ASP A 64 7.39 2.59 -30.67
C ASP A 64 8.34 3.64 -30.08
N THR A 65 8.35 4.85 -30.64
CA THR A 65 9.09 6.00 -30.10
C THR A 65 8.14 6.91 -29.34
N ILE A 66 8.48 7.24 -28.09
CA ILE A 66 7.69 8.08 -27.20
C ILE A 66 8.48 9.32 -26.82
N TYR A 67 7.80 10.46 -26.80
CA TYR A 67 8.34 11.75 -26.36
C TYR A 67 7.74 12.13 -25.02
N LEU A 68 8.57 12.19 -23.98
CA LEU A 68 8.16 12.56 -22.62
C LEU A 68 8.58 14.01 -22.37
N ALA A 69 7.69 14.95 -22.65
CA ALA A 69 7.93 16.37 -22.43
C ALA A 69 7.62 16.78 -20.98
N ASN A 70 8.50 17.60 -20.39
CA ASN A 70 8.26 18.17 -19.08
C ASN A 70 7.09 19.17 -19.13
N LYS A 71 6.24 19.16 -18.10
CA LYS A 71 5.08 20.07 -18.01
C LYS A 71 5.50 21.54 -17.97
N LEU A 72 6.66 21.84 -17.40
CA LEU A 72 7.25 23.17 -17.35
C LEU A 72 8.55 23.19 -18.13
N THR A 73 8.66 24.13 -19.07
CA THR A 73 9.91 24.32 -19.81
C THR A 73 11.02 24.80 -18.88
N ARG A 74 12.28 24.57 -19.23
CA ARG A 74 13.43 25.09 -18.49
C ARG A 74 13.33 26.59 -18.21
N GLU A 75 12.96 27.40 -19.21
CA GLU A 75 12.79 28.85 -19.03
C GLU A 75 11.72 29.20 -17.99
N GLN A 76 10.62 28.46 -17.94
CA GLN A 76 9.56 28.66 -16.94
C GLN A 76 10.04 28.28 -15.54
N ARG A 77 10.78 27.17 -15.41
CA ARG A 77 11.42 26.73 -14.14
C ARG A 77 12.42 27.79 -13.64
N GLU A 78 13.27 28.30 -14.52
CA GLU A 78 14.24 29.36 -14.18
C GLU A 78 13.54 30.68 -13.76
N LYS A 79 12.45 31.07 -14.43
CA LYS A 79 11.64 32.23 -14.03
C LYS A 79 10.99 32.04 -12.65
N LEU A 80 10.46 30.85 -12.37
CA LEU A 80 9.90 30.51 -11.05
C LEU A 80 10.97 30.55 -9.95
N GLN A 81 12.16 30.01 -10.23
CA GLN A 81 13.28 30.01 -9.28
C GLN A 81 13.80 31.42 -9.00
N LYS A 82 13.90 32.28 -10.03
CA LYS A 82 14.25 33.70 -9.87
C LYS A 82 13.22 34.43 -8.99
N LYS A 83 11.93 34.24 -9.25
CA LYS A 83 10.86 34.83 -8.42
C LYS A 83 10.93 34.36 -6.96
N ALA A 84 11.13 33.06 -6.74
CA ALA A 84 11.27 32.51 -5.39
C ALA A 84 12.50 33.09 -4.66
N ASN A 85 13.62 33.26 -5.36
CA ASN A 85 14.84 33.86 -4.79
C ASN A 85 14.63 35.35 -4.47
N GLU A 86 13.96 36.11 -5.35
CA GLU A 86 13.61 37.52 -5.10
C GLU A 86 12.66 37.68 -3.90
N GLU A 87 11.67 36.80 -3.76
CA GLU A 87 10.77 36.78 -2.60
C GLU A 87 11.51 36.47 -1.31
N LYS A 88 12.38 35.45 -1.32
CA LYS A 88 13.27 35.13 -0.19
C LYS A 88 14.15 36.33 0.18
N GLU A 89 14.69 37.05 -0.79
CA GLU A 89 15.51 38.24 -0.53
C GLU A 89 14.69 39.41 0.03
N LYS A 90 13.45 39.62 -0.45
CA LYS A 90 12.53 40.62 0.10
C LYS A 90 12.13 40.30 1.53
N GLU A 91 11.83 39.04 1.83
CA GLU A 91 11.57 38.59 3.21
C GLU A 91 12.80 38.79 4.10
N ARG A 92 13.99 38.47 3.60
CA ARG A 92 15.26 38.71 4.30
C ARG A 92 15.41 40.18 4.71
N LYS A 93 15.26 41.11 3.75
CA LYS A 93 15.33 42.56 4.01
C LYS A 93 14.25 43.06 4.99
N LYS A 94 13.09 42.40 5.05
CA LYS A 94 12.03 42.72 6.03
C LYS A 94 12.38 42.24 7.45
N ARG A 95 12.98 41.05 7.60
CA ARG A 95 13.39 40.49 8.90
C ARG A 95 14.60 41.23 9.48
N GLU A 96 15.58 41.57 8.64
CA GLU A 96 16.73 42.41 9.03
C GLU A 96 16.29 43.76 9.62
N LYS A 97 15.29 44.42 9.00
CA LYS A 97 14.69 45.67 9.51
C LYS A 97 13.99 45.51 10.86
N LYS A 98 13.58 44.29 11.24
CA LYS A 98 12.92 43.98 12.52
C LYS A 98 13.89 43.60 13.64
N GLY A 99 15.20 43.64 13.38
CA GLY A 99 16.23 43.34 14.38
C GLY A 99 16.49 41.85 14.61
N ASP A 100 15.93 40.98 13.78
CA ASP A 100 16.14 39.53 13.85
C ASP A 100 17.35 39.16 12.97
N THR A 101 18.52 38.99 13.60
CA THR A 101 19.82 38.76 12.93
C THR A 101 20.24 37.30 12.89
N ILE A 102 19.47 36.39 13.52
CA ILE A 102 19.82 34.96 13.57
C ILE A 102 19.32 34.30 12.29
N ARG A 103 20.29 33.92 11.45
CA ARG A 103 20.06 33.25 10.17
C ARG A 103 20.07 31.74 10.36
N VAL A 104 18.90 31.12 10.30
CA VAL A 104 18.78 29.69 9.99
C VAL A 104 17.91 29.60 8.75
N GLU A 105 18.53 29.31 7.60
CA GLU A 105 17.76 28.92 6.43
C GLU A 105 17.06 27.61 6.76
N PRO A 106 15.72 27.50 6.63
CA PRO A 106 15.03 26.26 6.92
C PRO A 106 15.54 25.19 5.96
N THR A 107 16.26 24.20 6.50
CA THR A 107 16.73 23.04 5.75
C THR A 107 15.51 22.33 5.16
N LYS A 108 15.54 22.09 3.84
CA LYS A 108 14.53 21.25 3.21
C LYS A 108 14.90 19.79 3.49
N PHE A 109 14.04 19.10 4.23
CA PHE A 109 14.20 17.67 4.48
C PHE A 109 13.43 16.84 3.45
N LEU A 110 13.87 15.59 3.30
CA LEU A 110 13.08 14.53 2.67
C LEU A 110 11.92 14.20 3.59
N THR A 111 10.69 14.27 3.07
CA THR A 111 9.50 13.87 3.83
C THR A 111 9.54 12.36 4.07
N MET A 112 9.59 11.98 5.34
CA MET A 112 9.43 10.62 5.82
C MET A 112 8.16 10.55 6.66
N ASN A 113 7.24 9.66 6.28
CA ASN A 113 6.05 9.38 7.05
C ASN A 113 6.25 8.04 7.79
N VAL A 114 6.12 8.11 9.12
CA VAL A 114 6.28 6.98 10.03
C VAL A 114 4.91 6.56 10.53
N ASP A 115 4.45 5.41 10.06
CA ASP A 115 3.17 4.84 10.45
C ASP A 115 3.34 3.97 11.71
N ALA A 116 3.30 4.67 12.85
CA ALA A 116 3.50 4.11 14.18
C ALA A 116 2.54 4.80 15.18
N PRO A 117 1.24 4.42 15.18
CA PRO A 117 0.26 5.04 16.07
C PRO A 117 0.61 4.79 17.54
N SER A 118 0.31 5.77 18.41
CA SER A 118 0.63 5.67 19.84
C SER A 118 -0.07 4.50 20.54
N ALA A 119 -1.28 4.14 20.12
CA ALA A 119 -1.92 2.87 20.49
C ALA A 119 -1.61 1.85 19.40
N PHE A 120 -0.71 0.92 19.70
CA PHE A 120 -0.11 0.04 18.70
C PHE A 120 -0.65 -1.39 18.79
N ASP A 121 -1.05 -1.90 17.64
CA ASP A 121 -1.59 -3.25 17.52
C ASP A 121 -0.46 -4.28 17.49
N ILE A 122 -0.56 -5.36 18.29
CA ILE A 122 0.53 -6.33 18.49
C ILE A 122 0.94 -7.07 17.21
N TYR A 123 -0.01 -7.23 16.28
CA TYR A 123 0.20 -7.90 14.99
C TYR A 123 0.67 -6.94 13.89
N ARG A 124 0.80 -5.64 14.20
CA ARG A 124 1.19 -4.60 13.24
C ARG A 124 2.70 -4.41 13.27
N ASN A 125 3.25 -3.98 12.15
CA ASN A 125 4.63 -3.52 12.05
C ASN A 125 4.67 -2.02 11.79
N ILE A 126 5.79 -1.38 12.09
CA ILE A 126 5.98 0.03 11.78
C ILE A 126 6.38 0.14 10.32
N TYR A 127 5.71 1.02 9.56
CA TYR A 127 6.04 1.29 8.17
C TYR A 127 6.64 2.68 8.03
N LEU A 128 7.71 2.79 7.24
CA LEU A 128 8.28 4.05 6.80
C LEU A 128 7.95 4.23 5.33
N SER A 129 7.43 5.40 4.97
CA SER A 129 7.16 5.76 3.59
C SER A 129 7.80 7.10 3.24
N PHE A 130 8.37 7.17 2.03
CA PHE A 130 9.11 8.34 1.54
C PHE A 130 8.43 8.92 0.30
N GLU A 131 8.63 10.22 0.05
CA GLU A 131 8.14 10.90 -1.16
C GLU A 131 8.96 10.52 -2.41
N GLU A 132 10.23 10.16 -2.25
CA GLU A 132 11.12 9.68 -3.32
C GLU A 132 11.88 8.41 -2.87
N PRO A 133 12.40 7.60 -3.80
CA PRO A 133 13.24 6.45 -3.45
C PRO A 133 14.46 6.86 -2.63
N VAL A 134 14.85 5.98 -1.70
CA VAL A 134 16.01 6.20 -0.84
C VAL A 134 17.27 5.68 -1.53
N ALA A 135 18.31 6.52 -1.61
CA ALA A 135 19.59 6.20 -2.24
C ALA A 135 20.59 5.58 -1.24
N SER A 136 20.59 6.04 0.02
CA SER A 136 21.44 5.48 1.07
C SER A 136 20.74 5.46 2.41
N ILE A 137 21.06 4.44 3.20
CA ILE A 137 20.47 4.17 4.51
C ILE A 137 21.59 3.92 5.51
N ASP A 138 21.60 4.67 6.60
CA ASP A 138 22.42 4.38 7.77
C ASP A 138 21.56 3.64 8.81
N THR A 139 21.68 2.32 8.86
CA THR A 139 20.92 1.50 9.82
C THR A 139 21.39 1.70 11.26
N ALA A 140 22.60 2.21 11.49
CA ALA A 140 23.10 2.50 12.84
C ALA A 140 22.43 3.75 13.44
N ALA A 141 21.82 4.59 12.61
CA ALA A 141 21.04 5.77 13.02
C ALA A 141 19.59 5.43 13.40
N ILE A 142 19.18 4.16 13.31
CA ILE A 142 17.84 3.68 13.67
C ILE A 142 17.94 2.95 15.00
N HIS A 143 17.24 3.45 16.00
CA HIS A 143 17.25 2.91 17.36
C HIS A 143 15.83 2.53 17.77
N MET A 144 15.70 1.32 18.30
CA MET A 144 14.48 0.84 18.96
C MET A 144 14.81 0.60 20.43
N GLU A 145 14.02 1.19 21.31
CA GLU A 145 14.14 1.02 22.74
C GLU A 145 12.82 0.55 23.33
N VAL A 146 12.88 -0.28 24.36
CA VAL A 146 11.74 -0.76 25.12
C VAL A 146 11.85 -0.28 26.55
N LYS A 147 10.73 0.15 27.12
CA LYS A 147 10.65 0.60 28.50
C LYS A 147 10.51 -0.60 29.43
N VAL A 148 11.52 -0.83 30.26
CA VAL A 148 11.49 -1.82 31.34
C VAL A 148 11.53 -1.05 32.65
N ASP A 149 10.47 -1.20 33.45
CA ASP A 149 10.16 -0.43 34.67
C ASP A 149 10.06 1.09 34.43
N SER A 150 11.19 1.77 34.27
CA SER A 150 11.31 3.21 34.04
C SER A 150 12.52 3.58 33.18
N VAL A 151 13.26 2.60 32.67
CA VAL A 151 14.49 2.80 31.90
C VAL A 151 14.28 2.26 30.48
N TRP A 152 14.69 3.05 29.50
CA TRP A 152 14.74 2.65 28.10
C TRP A 152 15.94 1.73 27.89
N GLN A 153 15.68 0.54 27.34
CA GLN A 153 16.70 -0.45 27.01
C GLN A 153 16.63 -0.76 25.51
N PRO A 154 17.77 -0.99 24.83
CA PRO A 154 17.76 -1.36 23.42
C PRO A 154 16.94 -2.62 23.17
N ALA A 155 16.07 -2.59 22.16
CA ALA A 155 15.26 -3.72 21.73
C ALA A 155 15.69 -4.16 20.31
N PRO A 156 15.79 -5.47 20.04
CA PRO A 156 16.14 -5.96 18.72
C PRO A 156 15.01 -5.69 17.72
N PHE A 157 15.38 -5.33 16.50
CA PHE A 157 14.45 -5.16 15.39
C PHE A 157 15.12 -5.55 14.06
N PHE A 158 14.31 -5.86 13.06
CA PHE A 158 14.74 -5.98 11.67
C PHE A 158 14.22 -4.80 10.87
N PHE A 159 15.06 -4.29 9.97
CA PHE A 159 14.70 -3.27 9.01
C PHE A 159 14.72 -3.87 7.60
N MET A 160 13.58 -3.83 6.91
CA MET A 160 13.39 -4.48 5.62
C MET A 160 12.83 -3.50 4.59
N ALA A 161 13.41 -3.51 3.39
CA ALA A 161 12.83 -2.81 2.25
C ALA A 161 11.66 -3.59 1.67
N ASP A 162 10.64 -2.89 1.18
CA ASP A 162 9.57 -3.52 0.41
C ASP A 162 10.12 -3.97 -0.96
N SER A 163 9.74 -5.19 -1.37
CA SER A 163 10.24 -5.79 -2.61
C SER A 163 9.67 -5.16 -3.89
N LEU A 164 8.51 -4.51 -3.80
CA LEU A 164 7.78 -3.95 -4.94
C LEU A 164 7.85 -2.41 -4.95
N MET A 165 7.84 -1.79 -3.78
CA MET A 165 7.78 -0.34 -3.61
C MET A 165 9.10 0.20 -3.01
N PRO A 166 10.00 0.78 -3.83
CA PRO A 166 11.32 1.24 -3.37
C PRO A 166 11.27 2.45 -2.40
N ARG A 167 10.08 2.98 -2.14
CA ARG A 167 9.81 4.05 -1.18
C ARG A 167 9.23 3.56 0.14
N GLN A 168 9.04 2.26 0.31
CA GLN A 168 8.44 1.68 1.51
C GLN A 168 9.41 0.74 2.22
N TYR A 169 9.42 0.85 3.54
CA TYR A 169 10.26 0.05 4.42
C TYR A 169 9.46 -0.35 5.65
N GLN A 170 9.86 -1.44 6.28
CA GLN A 170 9.19 -2.01 7.43
C GLN A 170 10.19 -2.26 8.55
N ILE A 171 9.78 -1.94 9.77
CA ILE A 171 10.48 -2.31 11.00
C ILE A 171 9.69 -3.44 11.66
N LEU A 172 10.33 -4.60 11.77
CA LEU A 172 9.80 -5.78 12.42
C LEU A 172 10.43 -5.91 13.81
N ALA A 173 9.61 -6.08 14.84
CA ALA A 173 10.07 -6.36 16.19
C ALA A 173 9.11 -7.37 16.84
N ASP A 174 9.60 -8.06 17.87
CA ASP A 174 8.77 -8.97 18.66
C ASP A 174 8.03 -8.18 19.75
N TRP A 175 6.91 -7.58 19.36
CA TRP A 175 6.12 -6.70 20.22
C TRP A 175 5.52 -7.47 21.40
N GLN A 176 5.87 -7.06 22.62
CA GLN A 176 5.28 -7.62 23.83
C GLN A 176 4.05 -6.82 24.26
N PRO A 177 2.95 -7.50 24.69
CA PRO A 177 1.77 -6.82 25.22
C PRO A 177 2.11 -5.89 26.37
N GLU A 178 1.31 -4.83 26.54
CA GLU A 178 1.45 -3.83 27.62
C GLU A 178 2.75 -3.02 27.63
N GLN A 179 3.68 -3.31 26.72
CA GLN A 179 4.98 -2.67 26.72
C GLN A 179 5.01 -1.40 25.87
N GLU A 180 5.87 -0.48 26.27
CA GLU A 180 6.07 0.81 25.61
C GLU A 180 7.41 0.77 24.87
N TYR A 181 7.39 1.07 23.58
CA TYR A 181 8.57 1.12 22.72
C TYR A 181 8.77 2.54 22.18
N GLN A 182 10.01 2.89 21.93
CA GLN A 182 10.41 4.16 21.34
C GLN A 182 11.28 3.90 20.12
N LEU A 183 10.80 4.37 18.97
CA LEU A 183 11.55 4.42 17.75
C LEU A 183 12.20 5.81 17.64
N THR A 184 13.53 5.84 17.60
CA THR A 184 14.31 7.04 17.31
C THR A 184 15.07 6.84 16.02
N ILE A 185 14.85 7.74 15.06
CA ILE A 185 15.56 7.81 13.80
C ILE A 185 16.28 9.15 13.78
N ASP A 186 17.60 9.12 13.68
CA ASP A 186 18.39 10.36 13.65
C ASP A 186 18.23 11.12 12.33
N SER A 187 18.56 12.41 12.36
CA SER A 187 18.68 13.17 11.11
C SER A 187 19.78 12.56 10.24
N LEU A 188 19.61 12.64 8.92
CA LEU A 188 20.51 12.01 7.93
C LEU A 188 20.51 10.47 7.90
N ALA A 189 19.67 9.78 8.68
CA ALA A 189 19.55 8.32 8.60
C ALA A 189 19.18 7.82 7.19
N PHE A 190 18.37 8.61 6.46
CA PHE A 190 17.98 8.32 5.08
C PHE A 190 18.33 9.49 4.16
N ILE A 191 18.90 9.17 3.00
CA ILE A 191 19.19 10.14 1.93
C ILE A 191 18.45 9.69 0.67
N GLY A 192 17.60 10.55 0.14
CA GLY A 192 16.85 10.34 -1.08
C GLY A 192 17.71 10.47 -2.34
N VAL A 193 17.19 9.97 -3.46
CA VAL A 193 17.88 10.04 -4.78
C VAL A 193 18.18 11.45 -5.26
N TYR A 194 17.46 12.47 -4.80
CA TYR A 194 17.69 13.86 -5.17
C TYR A 194 18.55 14.63 -4.15
N GLY A 195 19.16 13.92 -3.19
CA GLY A 195 20.11 14.48 -2.22
C GLY A 195 19.47 15.13 -0.99
N LEU A 196 18.14 15.08 -0.84
CA LEU A 196 17.47 15.45 0.39
C LEU A 196 17.65 14.36 1.45
N HIS A 197 17.70 14.76 2.72
CA HIS A 197 17.84 13.83 3.84
C HIS A 197 16.71 14.00 4.85
N THR A 198 16.45 12.98 5.65
CA THR A 198 15.40 13.03 6.67
C THR A 198 15.80 13.86 7.88
N ASP A 199 14.78 14.45 8.53
CA ASP A 199 14.91 15.03 9.86
C ASP A 199 14.79 13.95 10.94
N LYS A 200 15.15 14.30 12.17
CA LYS A 200 15.02 13.42 13.33
C LYS A 200 13.54 13.08 13.58
N VAL A 201 13.26 11.81 13.82
CA VAL A 201 11.95 11.33 14.28
C VAL A 201 12.10 10.60 15.60
N GLN A 202 11.21 10.89 16.54
CA GLN A 202 11.08 10.14 17.78
C GLN A 202 9.60 9.84 17.98
N GLN A 203 9.25 8.56 17.94
CA GLN A 203 7.87 8.11 18.05
C GLN A 203 7.78 7.05 19.14
N THR A 204 6.87 7.28 20.08
CA THR A 204 6.58 6.31 21.15
C THR A 204 5.31 5.55 20.81
N VAL A 205 5.39 4.23 20.87
CA VAL A 205 4.28 3.31 20.65
C VAL A 205 4.03 2.49 21.90
N LYS A 206 2.76 2.38 22.29
CA LYS A 206 2.34 1.54 23.41
C LYS A 206 1.55 0.37 22.84
N VAL A 207 2.08 -0.84 23.02
CA VAL A 207 1.42 -2.06 22.58
C VAL A 207 0.19 -2.29 23.44
N LYS A 208 -0.96 -2.48 22.79
CA LYS A 208 -2.21 -2.74 23.50
C LYS A 208 -2.14 -4.03 24.30
N LYS A 209 -2.98 -4.11 25.32
CA LYS A 209 -3.13 -5.31 26.14
C LYS A 209 -3.85 -6.42 25.38
N MET A 210 -3.66 -7.67 25.82
CA MET A 210 -4.38 -8.80 25.23
C MET A 210 -5.89 -8.73 25.49
N ASP A 211 -6.32 -8.20 26.65
CA ASP A 211 -7.73 -8.05 27.01
C ASP A 211 -8.44 -6.88 26.28
N GLU A 212 -7.69 -6.03 25.57
CA GLU A 212 -8.27 -5.02 24.70
C GLU A 212 -8.79 -5.60 23.38
N TYR A 213 -8.33 -6.80 23.01
CA TYR A 213 -8.75 -7.48 21.79
C TYR A 213 -9.86 -8.49 22.05
N GLY A 214 -10.57 -8.86 21.00
CA GLY A 214 -11.38 -10.08 20.99
C GLY A 214 -10.84 -11.13 20.04
N THR A 215 -11.49 -12.29 20.09
CA THR A 215 -11.12 -13.50 19.35
C THR A 215 -12.35 -14.09 18.67
N ILE A 216 -12.18 -14.57 17.43
CA ILE A 216 -13.18 -15.38 16.73
C ILE A 216 -12.57 -16.76 16.51
N LEU A 217 -13.25 -17.79 17.00
CA LEU A 217 -12.94 -19.19 16.80
C LEU A 217 -14.02 -19.79 15.88
N LEU A 218 -13.60 -20.35 14.75
CA LEU A 218 -14.53 -20.92 13.78
C LEU A 218 -14.37 -22.43 13.69
N ASN A 219 -15.47 -23.14 13.84
CA ASN A 219 -15.58 -24.57 13.57
C ASN A 219 -16.31 -24.77 12.23
N ILE A 220 -15.56 -24.95 11.16
CA ILE A 220 -16.02 -24.96 9.77
C ILE A 220 -16.28 -26.40 9.29
N LYS A 221 -17.48 -26.62 8.76
CA LYS A 221 -17.92 -27.89 8.16
C LYS A 221 -18.21 -27.71 6.68
N GLY A 222 -17.82 -28.70 5.89
CA GLY A 222 -18.05 -28.74 4.44
C GLY A 222 -17.05 -27.93 3.60
N ALA A 223 -15.98 -27.43 4.22
CA ALA A 223 -14.85 -26.84 3.50
C ALA A 223 -14.05 -27.92 2.75
N ALA A 224 -13.53 -27.59 1.58
CA ALA A 224 -12.62 -28.48 0.85
C ALA A 224 -11.23 -28.48 1.51
N PRO A 225 -10.37 -29.47 1.18
CA PRO A 225 -8.95 -29.40 1.55
C PRO A 225 -8.32 -28.09 1.08
N HIS A 226 -7.38 -27.56 1.86
CA HIS A 226 -6.68 -26.30 1.59
C HIS A 226 -7.58 -25.05 1.57
N ALA A 227 -8.83 -25.12 2.03
CA ALA A 227 -9.67 -23.94 2.15
C ALA A 227 -8.99 -22.85 2.99
N VAL A 228 -9.25 -21.59 2.65
CA VAL A 228 -8.71 -20.42 3.33
C VAL A 228 -9.87 -19.54 3.80
N ALA A 229 -9.89 -19.26 5.11
CA ALA A 229 -10.81 -18.31 5.71
C ALA A 229 -10.20 -16.90 5.70
N GLU A 230 -11.00 -15.91 5.34
CA GLU A 230 -10.63 -14.51 5.29
C GLU A 230 -11.53 -13.69 6.21
N LEU A 231 -10.91 -12.78 6.96
CA LEU A 231 -11.58 -11.75 7.72
C LEU A 231 -11.63 -10.47 6.89
N LEU A 232 -12.82 -9.92 6.70
CA LEU A 232 -13.08 -8.75 5.86
C LEU A 232 -13.57 -7.55 6.68
N ASP A 233 -13.29 -6.36 6.16
CA ASP A 233 -13.91 -5.11 6.63
C ASP A 233 -15.30 -4.87 5.99
N ALA A 234 -15.96 -3.79 6.39
CA ALA A 234 -17.27 -3.39 5.83
C ALA A 234 -17.23 -3.01 4.33
N ASN A 235 -16.06 -2.71 3.79
CA ASN A 235 -15.87 -2.43 2.35
C ASN A 235 -15.61 -3.72 1.54
N GLY A 236 -15.45 -4.86 2.22
CA GLY A 236 -15.08 -6.14 1.64
C GLY A 236 -13.58 -6.27 1.34
N ASN A 237 -12.73 -5.46 1.95
CA ASN A 237 -11.28 -5.62 1.88
C ASN A 237 -10.84 -6.73 2.84
N VAL A 238 -9.90 -7.57 2.40
CA VAL A 238 -9.31 -8.61 3.25
C VAL A 238 -8.39 -7.95 4.27
N LEU A 239 -8.72 -8.14 5.55
CA LEU A 239 -7.92 -7.69 6.68
C LEU A 239 -6.90 -8.75 7.09
N ARG A 240 -7.31 -10.02 7.11
CA ARG A 240 -6.47 -11.18 7.43
C ARG A 240 -6.98 -12.42 6.74
N GLN A 241 -6.10 -13.42 6.60
CA GLN A 241 -6.44 -14.74 6.09
C GLN A 241 -5.80 -15.82 6.96
N GLN A 242 -6.45 -16.98 7.07
CA GLN A 242 -5.97 -18.16 7.76
C GLN A 242 -6.34 -19.41 6.96
N PRO A 243 -5.39 -20.30 6.61
CA PRO A 243 -5.75 -21.66 6.16
C PRO A 243 -6.63 -22.38 7.19
N VAL A 244 -7.63 -23.08 6.70
CA VAL A 244 -8.47 -23.97 7.50
C VAL A 244 -7.67 -25.22 7.85
N THR A 245 -7.65 -25.58 9.14
CA THR A 245 -6.93 -26.77 9.62
C THR A 245 -7.59 -28.06 9.11
N GLU A 246 -6.89 -29.20 9.23
CA GLU A 246 -7.47 -30.52 8.90
C GLU A 246 -8.69 -30.87 9.78
N GLU A 247 -8.77 -30.30 10.98
CA GLU A 247 -9.90 -30.44 11.91
C GLU A 247 -11.08 -29.53 11.54
N GLY A 248 -10.93 -28.69 10.51
CA GLY A 248 -11.94 -27.76 10.04
C GLY A 248 -12.00 -26.47 10.86
N THR A 249 -10.92 -26.05 11.52
CA THR A 249 -10.92 -24.83 12.35
C THR A 249 -10.18 -23.68 11.68
N ALA A 250 -10.60 -22.44 11.98
CA ALA A 250 -9.90 -21.23 11.55
C ALA A 250 -10.10 -20.08 12.55
N ASP A 251 -9.01 -19.70 13.23
CA ASP A 251 -9.07 -18.79 14.37
C ASP A 251 -8.43 -17.43 14.06
N PHE A 252 -9.11 -16.36 14.51
CA PHE A 252 -8.66 -14.98 14.36
C PHE A 252 -8.53 -14.32 15.73
N TYR A 253 -7.28 -14.19 16.19
CA TYR A 253 -6.93 -13.52 17.45
C TYR A 253 -6.71 -12.01 17.26
N PHE A 254 -6.54 -11.26 18.35
CA PHE A 254 -6.13 -9.84 18.32
C PHE A 254 -7.02 -8.93 17.45
N LEU A 255 -8.34 -9.10 17.57
CA LEU A 255 -9.32 -8.32 16.82
C LEU A 255 -9.71 -7.05 17.57
N ASN A 256 -9.74 -5.92 16.86
CA ASN A 256 -9.98 -4.61 17.44
C ASN A 256 -11.47 -4.42 17.79
N PRO A 257 -11.81 -3.97 19.01
CA PRO A 257 -13.19 -3.74 19.42
C PRO A 257 -13.83 -2.57 18.66
N GLY A 258 -15.16 -2.56 18.57
CA GLY A 258 -15.94 -1.56 17.81
C GLY A 258 -15.86 -1.74 16.29
N THR A 259 -15.14 -2.77 15.82
CA THR A 259 -15.04 -3.10 14.39
C THR A 259 -16.05 -4.18 14.05
N LYS A 260 -16.82 -3.97 12.98
CA LYS A 260 -17.65 -5.02 12.36
C LYS A 260 -16.77 -5.88 11.46
N TYR A 261 -16.74 -7.17 11.75
CA TYR A 261 -16.02 -8.14 10.94
C TYR A 261 -16.97 -9.01 10.14
N TYR A 262 -16.60 -9.27 8.90
CA TYR A 262 -17.29 -10.21 8.01
C TYR A 262 -16.32 -11.34 7.68
N ILE A 263 -16.84 -12.54 7.43
CA ILE A 263 -16.01 -13.72 7.18
C ILE A 263 -16.38 -14.30 5.83
N ARG A 264 -15.35 -14.65 5.07
CA ARG A 264 -15.45 -15.34 3.79
C ARG A 264 -14.53 -16.54 3.83
N LEU A 265 -14.85 -17.57 3.06
CA LEU A 265 -13.98 -18.72 2.85
C LEU A 265 -13.94 -19.01 1.37
N PHE A 266 -12.77 -19.38 0.87
CA PHE A 266 -12.64 -19.93 -0.47
C PHE A 266 -11.95 -21.28 -0.44
N ASN A 267 -12.36 -22.16 -1.35
CA ASN A 267 -11.71 -23.45 -1.55
C ASN A 267 -10.54 -23.26 -2.51
N ASP A 268 -9.33 -23.21 -1.96
CA ASP A 268 -8.09 -23.07 -2.74
C ASP A 268 -7.72 -24.42 -3.38
N HIS A 269 -8.05 -24.58 -4.65
CA HIS A 269 -7.88 -25.84 -5.35
C HIS A 269 -6.43 -26.06 -5.82
N ASN A 270 -5.64 -24.99 -5.89
CA ASN A 270 -4.26 -25.04 -6.37
C ASN A 270 -3.22 -24.84 -5.24
N ASN A 271 -3.68 -24.61 -4.02
CA ASN A 271 -2.89 -24.44 -2.79
C ASN A 271 -1.87 -23.29 -2.89
N ASN A 272 -2.26 -22.17 -3.50
CA ASN A 272 -1.43 -20.96 -3.60
C ASN A 272 -1.72 -19.92 -2.50
N GLY A 273 -2.75 -20.13 -1.67
CA GLY A 273 -3.19 -19.25 -0.59
C GLY A 273 -3.89 -17.98 -1.05
N VAL A 274 -4.31 -17.89 -2.32
CA VAL A 274 -4.91 -16.71 -2.95
C VAL A 274 -6.14 -17.13 -3.73
N TRP A 275 -7.25 -16.40 -3.52
CA TRP A 275 -8.46 -16.68 -4.30
C TRP A 275 -8.25 -16.42 -5.79
N ASP A 276 -8.42 -17.45 -6.62
CA ASP A 276 -8.25 -17.35 -8.06
C ASP A 276 -9.55 -17.10 -8.82
N THR A 277 -9.48 -16.15 -9.76
CA THR A 277 -10.53 -15.94 -10.75
C THR A 277 -10.52 -17.06 -11.79
N GLY A 278 -11.68 -17.32 -12.40
CA GLY A 278 -11.78 -18.30 -13.48
C GLY A 278 -11.00 -17.87 -14.72
N ASP A 279 -10.49 -18.86 -15.45
CA ASP A 279 -9.82 -18.68 -16.73
C ASP A 279 -10.79 -19.04 -17.86
N TYR A 280 -11.30 -18.03 -18.57
CA TYR A 280 -12.28 -18.23 -19.64
C TYR A 280 -11.73 -19.04 -20.80
N ASP A 281 -10.48 -18.78 -21.20
CA ASP A 281 -9.84 -19.44 -22.34
C ASP A 281 -9.59 -20.92 -22.05
N LYS A 282 -9.20 -21.23 -20.81
CA LYS A 282 -9.03 -22.61 -20.33
C LYS A 282 -10.33 -23.27 -19.86
N LYS A 283 -11.44 -22.54 -19.86
CA LYS A 283 -12.76 -22.97 -19.34
C LYS A 283 -12.72 -23.43 -17.88
N ILE A 284 -11.85 -22.82 -17.08
CA ILE A 284 -11.73 -23.09 -15.65
C ILE A 284 -12.66 -22.11 -14.91
N GLN A 285 -13.52 -22.63 -14.04
CA GLN A 285 -14.39 -21.80 -13.21
C GLN A 285 -13.56 -21.11 -12.11
N PRO A 286 -13.99 -19.94 -11.62
CA PRO A 286 -13.39 -19.34 -10.43
C PRO A 286 -13.54 -20.27 -9.23
N GLU A 287 -12.63 -20.11 -8.27
CA GLU A 287 -12.71 -20.87 -7.02
C GLU A 287 -13.99 -20.53 -6.24
N GLU A 288 -14.54 -21.55 -5.60
CA GLU A 288 -15.78 -21.45 -4.83
C GLU A 288 -15.57 -20.56 -3.61
N VAL A 289 -16.55 -19.68 -3.37
CA VAL A 289 -16.52 -18.71 -2.27
C VAL A 289 -17.78 -18.82 -1.45
N PHE A 290 -17.61 -18.92 -0.15
CA PHE A 290 -18.66 -18.97 0.85
C PHE A 290 -18.58 -17.75 1.77
N TYR A 291 -19.72 -17.23 2.19
CA TYR A 291 -19.78 -16.11 3.14
C TYR A 291 -20.44 -16.54 4.43
N PHE A 292 -19.88 -16.11 5.56
CA PHE A 292 -20.53 -16.31 6.84
C PHE A 292 -21.75 -15.37 6.93
N PRO A 293 -22.96 -15.87 7.22
CA PRO A 293 -24.21 -15.11 7.07
C PRO A 293 -24.51 -14.16 8.24
N LYS A 294 -23.63 -14.06 9.24
CA LYS A 294 -23.76 -13.09 10.34
C LYS A 294 -22.59 -12.11 10.35
N VAL A 295 -22.83 -10.95 10.94
CA VAL A 295 -21.82 -9.94 11.24
C VAL A 295 -21.79 -9.75 12.73
N TRP A 296 -20.59 -9.62 13.28
CA TRP A 296 -20.40 -9.28 14.68
C TRP A 296 -19.62 -8.00 14.81
N GLU A 297 -20.06 -7.16 15.73
CA GLU A 297 -19.28 -6.04 16.22
C GLU A 297 -18.41 -6.55 17.37
N MET A 298 -17.09 -6.50 17.17
CA MET A 298 -16.14 -7.03 18.12
C MET A 298 -16.14 -6.22 19.42
N LYS A 299 -15.99 -6.91 20.55
CA LYS A 299 -15.87 -6.30 21.88
C LYS A 299 -14.54 -6.72 22.50
N ALA A 300 -14.01 -5.87 23.38
CA ALA A 300 -12.77 -6.14 24.09
C ALA A 300 -12.96 -7.32 25.05
N ASN A 301 -11.98 -8.23 25.08
CA ASN A 301 -11.99 -9.46 25.89
C ASN A 301 -13.19 -10.39 25.61
N PHE A 302 -13.75 -10.34 24.40
CA PHE A 302 -14.78 -11.28 23.97
C PHE A 302 -14.20 -12.38 23.10
N GLU A 303 -14.63 -13.61 23.34
CA GLU A 303 -14.36 -14.76 22.50
C GLU A 303 -15.68 -15.23 21.89
N PHE A 304 -15.72 -15.29 20.56
CA PHE A 304 -16.85 -15.83 19.80
C PHE A 304 -16.47 -17.16 19.21
N GLU A 305 -17.10 -18.23 19.69
CA GLU A 305 -16.99 -19.56 19.09
C GLU A 305 -18.24 -19.85 18.28
N GLU A 306 -18.09 -20.05 16.97
CA GLU A 306 -19.21 -20.29 16.06
C GLU A 306 -18.97 -21.51 15.17
N ASN A 307 -20.04 -22.30 15.00
CA ASN A 307 -20.05 -23.42 14.09
C ASN A 307 -20.58 -22.95 12.73
N TRP A 308 -19.78 -23.10 11.68
CA TRP A 308 -20.12 -22.71 10.32
C TRP A 308 -20.19 -23.90 9.38
N ASP A 309 -21.40 -24.28 8.95
CA ASP A 309 -21.56 -25.16 7.80
C ASP A 309 -21.69 -24.32 6.53
N VAL A 310 -20.70 -24.44 5.63
CA VAL A 310 -20.63 -23.63 4.40
C VAL A 310 -21.76 -23.95 3.41
N ASN A 311 -22.44 -25.10 3.56
CA ASN A 311 -23.51 -25.54 2.68
C ASN A 311 -24.92 -25.37 3.29
N ALA A 312 -25.03 -24.91 4.55
CA ALA A 312 -26.32 -24.80 5.24
C ALA A 312 -27.25 -23.75 4.62
N ILE A 313 -26.69 -22.69 4.01
CA ILE A 313 -27.44 -21.64 3.32
C ILE A 313 -27.02 -21.65 1.85
N PRO A 314 -27.95 -21.52 0.88
CA PRO A 314 -27.60 -21.36 -0.53
C PRO A 314 -26.63 -20.19 -0.76
N ILE A 315 -25.61 -20.41 -1.60
CA ILE A 315 -24.48 -19.48 -1.85
C ILE A 315 -24.96 -18.05 -2.19
N ASP A 316 -26.07 -17.91 -2.92
CA ASP A 316 -26.67 -16.63 -3.31
C ASP A 316 -27.22 -15.82 -2.13
N LYS A 317 -27.50 -16.46 -0.99
CA LYS A 317 -28.09 -15.84 0.21
C LYS A 317 -27.10 -15.70 1.37
N GLN A 318 -25.89 -16.26 1.24
CA GLN A 318 -24.88 -16.22 2.29
C GLN A 318 -24.32 -14.81 2.52
N LYS A 319 -24.12 -14.04 1.45
CA LYS A 319 -23.53 -12.70 1.54
C LYS A 319 -24.51 -11.69 2.14
N LEU A 320 -24.11 -11.06 3.24
CA LEU A 320 -24.86 -9.98 3.89
C LEU A 320 -25.01 -8.75 2.99
N ASP A 321 -26.16 -8.08 3.08
CA ASP A 321 -26.47 -6.90 2.24
C ASP A 321 -25.54 -5.71 2.52
N GLU A 322 -25.02 -5.59 3.76
CA GLU A 322 -24.08 -4.52 4.15
C GLU A 322 -22.79 -4.53 3.32
N ILE A 323 -22.31 -5.72 2.92
CA ILE A 323 -21.09 -5.90 2.10
C ILE A 323 -21.38 -6.15 0.62
N LYS A 324 -22.66 -6.16 0.22
CA LYS A 324 -23.01 -6.15 -1.21
C LYS A 324 -22.73 -4.75 -1.73
N LYS A 325 -21.70 -4.61 -2.57
CA LYS A 325 -21.42 -3.36 -3.30
C LYS A 325 -22.69 -2.94 -4.05
N GLN A 326 -23.42 -2.00 -3.48
CA GLN A 326 -24.54 -1.39 -4.17
C GLN A 326 -23.97 -0.59 -5.33
N LYS A 327 -24.41 -0.88 -6.56
CA LYS A 327 -24.05 -0.03 -7.70
C LYS A 327 -24.41 1.41 -7.34
N PRO A 328 -23.48 2.39 -7.46
CA PRO A 328 -23.80 3.77 -7.16
C PRO A 328 -25.01 4.20 -7.97
N GLU A 329 -25.93 4.94 -7.36
CA GLU A 329 -27.17 5.40 -8.01
C GLU A 329 -26.89 6.14 -9.32
N GLU A 330 -25.74 6.78 -9.46
CA GLU A 330 -25.32 7.45 -10.70
C GLU A 330 -25.23 6.49 -11.89
N THR A 331 -24.67 5.28 -11.70
CA THR A 331 -24.65 4.26 -12.75
C THR A 331 -26.06 3.78 -13.12
N LYS A 332 -26.99 3.70 -12.15
CA LYS A 332 -28.41 3.41 -12.40
C LYS A 332 -29.07 4.56 -13.17
N LYS A 333 -28.83 5.82 -12.78
CA LYS A 333 -29.33 7.03 -13.48
C LYS A 333 -28.79 7.15 -14.91
N VAL A 334 -27.53 6.79 -15.16
CA VAL A 334 -26.94 6.78 -16.51
C VAL A 334 -27.57 5.67 -17.37
N GLN A 335 -27.82 4.49 -16.80
CA GLN A 335 -28.55 3.42 -17.48
C GLN A 335 -30.01 3.83 -17.78
N ASP A 336 -30.70 4.48 -16.84
CA ASP A 336 -32.05 4.98 -17.05
C ASP A 336 -32.09 6.07 -18.13
N ARG A 337 -31.13 7.02 -18.13
CA ARG A 337 -31.00 8.02 -19.20
C ARG A 337 -30.74 7.40 -20.57
N ASN A 338 -29.90 6.37 -20.65
CA ASN A 338 -29.64 5.65 -21.90
C ASN A 338 -30.88 4.87 -22.36
N LYS A 339 -31.63 4.27 -21.44
CA LYS A 339 -32.90 3.57 -21.71
C LYS A 339 -33.99 4.53 -22.18
N GLU A 340 -34.07 5.71 -21.57
CA GLU A 340 -34.96 6.80 -21.99
C GLU A 340 -34.59 7.34 -23.38
N ARG A 341 -33.29 7.45 -23.67
CA ARG A 341 -32.77 7.88 -24.97
C ARG A 341 -33.04 6.83 -26.06
N ALA A 342 -32.91 5.54 -25.75
CA ALA A 342 -33.30 4.45 -26.64
C ALA A 342 -34.80 4.50 -26.97
N ARG A 343 -35.66 4.71 -25.95
CA ARG A 343 -37.11 4.89 -26.13
C ARG A 343 -37.46 6.10 -27.00
N LYS A 344 -36.71 7.21 -26.89
CA LYS A 344 -36.86 8.40 -27.74
C LYS A 344 -36.33 8.21 -29.16
N LEU A 345 -35.37 7.29 -29.36
CA LEU A 345 -34.79 6.96 -30.67
C LEU A 345 -35.54 5.84 -31.41
N GLY A 346 -36.65 5.33 -30.85
CA GLY A 346 -37.53 4.37 -31.52
C GLY A 346 -36.91 3.00 -31.78
N ARG A 347 -35.96 2.57 -30.94
CA ARG A 347 -35.48 1.17 -30.89
C ARG A 347 -36.00 0.45 -29.68
#